data_AF-A0AA88CXR0-F1
#
_entry.id   AF-A0AA88CXR0-F1
#
_cell.length_a   1.000
_cell.length_b   1.000
_cell.length_c   1.000
_cell.angle_alpha   90.00
_cell.angle_beta   90.00
_cell.angle_gamma   90.00
#
_symmetry.space_group_name_H-M   'P 1'
#
loop_
_entity.id
_entity.type
_entity.pdbx_description
1 polymer ?
#
loop_
_entity_poly.entity_id
_entity_poly.type
_entity_poly.pdbx_seq_one_letter_code
_entity_poly.pdbx_strand_id
1 'polypeptide(L)'
;MQIRTRSGGHDLEGRSYVSNTGSNYVVIDLRNLSSINVDVKSKSAWVQAGATLGELYYNIAKRSGVLGFPAGDCHSVGVGGQFGGGGYGFLTRKYGIAADNILDAQLIDAEGRIHDRKSMGEDVFWAIRGGGAASFGIIFAWKLRLVDVPSKVTVFEVDRNFSRTKQRNYFIGGNTELTKSMRIYHSTP
;
A
#
# COMPACT_ATOMS: atom_id res chain seq x y z
N MET A 1 -18.92 15.63 18.65
CA MET A 1 -17.54 15.16 18.93
C MET A 1 -16.92 14.78 17.59
N GLN A 2 -15.68 15.21 17.30
CA GLN A 2 -15.03 14.90 16.03
C GLN A 2 -14.40 13.50 16.05
N ILE A 3 -14.36 12.83 14.90
CA ILE A 3 -13.70 11.52 14.73
C ILE A 3 -12.40 11.70 13.95
N ARG A 4 -11.34 10.99 14.37
CA ARG A 4 -10.14 10.72 13.58
C ARG A 4 -9.97 9.22 13.42
N THR A 5 -9.95 8.72 12.20
CA THR A 5 -9.70 7.30 11.92
C THR A 5 -8.21 7.02 11.85
N ARG A 6 -7.76 5.98 12.56
CA ARG A 6 -6.38 5.50 12.51
C ARG A 6 -6.32 4.03 12.11
N SER A 7 -5.65 3.78 10.99
CA SER A 7 -5.18 2.44 10.59
C SER A 7 -3.74 2.27 11.10
N GLY A 8 -2.73 2.24 10.22
CA GLY A 8 -1.33 2.06 10.62
C GLY A 8 -0.64 3.31 11.21
N GLY A 9 -1.29 4.47 11.25
CA GLY A 9 -0.72 5.68 11.88
C GLY A 9 0.41 6.39 11.12
N HIS A 10 0.60 6.09 9.84
CA HIS A 10 1.67 6.63 8.97
C HIS A 10 1.33 7.97 8.30
N ASP A 11 0.30 8.68 8.77
CA ASP A 11 0.04 10.04 8.27
C ASP A 11 1.19 10.95 8.68
N LEU A 12 1.89 11.55 7.70
CA LEU A 12 3.09 12.35 7.93
C LEU A 12 2.84 13.59 8.80
N GLU A 13 1.60 14.06 8.84
CA GLU A 13 1.16 15.24 9.58
C GLU A 13 0.39 14.84 10.87
N GLY A 14 0.38 13.56 11.23
CA GLY A 14 -0.32 13.04 12.41
C GLY A 14 -1.84 13.23 12.39
N ARG A 15 -2.47 13.51 11.24
CA ARG A 15 -3.91 13.84 11.14
C ARG A 15 -4.85 12.71 11.56
N SER A 16 -4.33 11.49 11.67
CA SER A 16 -5.06 10.31 12.15
C SER A 16 -5.19 10.25 13.68
N TYR A 17 -4.43 11.05 14.43
CA TYR A 17 -4.47 11.08 15.90
C TYR A 17 -4.36 12.47 16.52
N VAL A 18 -4.17 13.53 15.73
CA VAL A 18 -4.17 14.93 16.17
C VAL A 18 -5.34 15.70 15.55
N SER A 19 -5.96 16.59 16.34
CA SER A 19 -6.89 17.59 15.83
C SER A 19 -6.51 19.00 16.27
N ASN A 20 -6.44 19.92 15.31
CA ASN A 20 -6.08 21.33 15.54
C ASN A 20 -7.30 22.26 15.57
N THR A 21 -8.51 21.71 15.69
CA THR A 21 -9.78 22.48 15.61
C THR A 21 -10.22 23.08 16.95
N GLY A 22 -9.48 22.84 18.03
CA GLY A 22 -9.85 23.26 19.39
C GLY A 22 -11.04 22.50 19.99
N SER A 23 -11.63 21.56 19.25
CA SER A 23 -12.77 20.74 19.69
C SER A 23 -12.33 19.39 20.23
N ASN A 24 -13.11 18.82 21.16
CA ASN A 24 -12.93 17.44 21.62
C ASN A 24 -13.08 16.45 20.45
N TYR A 25 -12.17 15.48 20.38
CA TYR A 25 -12.15 14.44 19.36
C TYR A 25 -11.88 13.06 19.96
N VAL A 26 -12.29 12.03 19.22
CA VAL A 26 -12.00 10.63 19.50
C VAL A 26 -11.20 10.04 18.35
N VAL A 27 -10.28 9.14 18.67
CA VAL A 27 -9.57 8.32 17.67
C VAL A 27 -10.25 6.97 17.58
N ILE A 28 -10.73 6.62 16.39
CA ILE A 28 -11.18 5.26 16.07
C ILE A 28 -9.99 4.51 15.52
N ASP A 29 -9.37 3.70 16.37
CA ASP A 29 -8.22 2.87 16.03
C ASP A 29 -8.67 1.51 15.50
N LEU A 30 -8.34 1.23 14.24
CA LEU A 30 -8.84 0.07 13.51
C LEU A 30 -7.95 -1.17 13.67
N ARG A 31 -6.89 -1.13 14.49
CA ARG A 31 -5.87 -2.21 14.58
C ARG A 31 -6.44 -3.63 14.79
N ASN A 32 -7.60 -3.77 15.43
CA ASN A 32 -8.24 -5.05 15.71
C ASN A 32 -9.05 -5.59 14.52
N LEU A 33 -9.26 -4.78 13.48
CA LEU A 33 -9.88 -5.16 12.22
C LEU A 33 -8.79 -5.45 11.18
N SER A 34 -8.06 -6.55 11.36
CA SER A 34 -6.88 -6.91 10.54
C SER A 34 -7.04 -8.26 9.81
N SER A 35 -8.27 -8.77 9.68
CA SER A 35 -8.52 -10.04 8.99
C SER A 35 -8.21 -9.94 7.50
N ILE A 36 -7.55 -10.98 6.96
CA ILE A 36 -7.15 -11.09 5.55
C ILE A 36 -7.61 -12.45 5.01
N ASN A 37 -8.37 -12.45 3.93
CA ASN A 37 -8.80 -13.66 3.23
C ASN A 37 -8.37 -13.60 1.76
N VAL A 38 -7.47 -14.51 1.38
CA VAL A 38 -6.90 -14.62 0.04
C VAL A 38 -7.55 -15.79 -0.72
N ASP A 39 -8.12 -15.49 -1.88
CA ASP A 39 -8.58 -16.49 -2.84
C ASP A 39 -7.67 -16.51 -4.07
N VAL A 40 -6.86 -17.57 -4.15
CA VAL A 40 -5.92 -17.80 -5.24
C VAL A 40 -6.63 -18.08 -6.57
N LYS A 41 -7.82 -18.71 -6.54
CA LYS A 41 -8.54 -19.08 -7.76
C LYS A 41 -9.09 -17.85 -8.48
N SER A 42 -9.74 -16.95 -7.74
CA SER A 42 -10.24 -15.68 -8.30
C SER A 42 -9.18 -14.57 -8.36
N LYS A 43 -7.95 -14.84 -7.88
CA LYS A 43 -6.87 -13.85 -7.74
C LYS A 43 -7.37 -12.59 -7.03
N SER A 44 -8.05 -12.78 -5.90
CA SER A 44 -8.58 -11.67 -5.12
C SER A 44 -8.33 -11.85 -3.63
N ALA A 45 -8.40 -10.75 -2.88
CA ALA A 45 -8.31 -10.80 -1.42
C ALA A 45 -9.24 -9.77 -0.79
N TRP A 46 -9.90 -10.16 0.29
CA TRP A 46 -10.50 -9.20 1.22
C TRP A 46 -9.51 -8.91 2.34
N VAL A 47 -9.32 -7.62 2.64
CA VAL A 47 -8.45 -7.16 3.72
C VAL A 47 -9.14 -6.07 4.53
N GLN A 48 -9.19 -6.24 5.85
CA GLN A 48 -9.75 -5.24 6.74
C GLN A 48 -8.79 -4.06 6.94
N ALA A 49 -9.35 -2.87 7.18
CA ALA A 49 -8.62 -1.60 7.16
C ALA A 49 -7.52 -1.45 8.22
N GLY A 50 -7.55 -2.24 9.29
CA GLY A 50 -6.53 -2.28 10.33
C GLY A 50 -5.28 -3.08 9.98
N ALA A 51 -5.35 -3.93 8.94
CA ALA A 51 -4.20 -4.71 8.51
C ALA A 51 -3.09 -3.82 7.94
N THR A 52 -1.86 -4.28 8.07
CA THR A 52 -0.67 -3.66 7.50
C THR A 52 -0.31 -4.28 6.14
N LEU A 53 0.48 -3.57 5.35
CA LEU A 53 1.00 -4.08 4.08
C LEU A 53 1.82 -5.37 4.27
N GLY A 54 2.62 -5.44 5.34
CA GLY A 54 3.40 -6.63 5.67
C GLY A 54 2.52 -7.86 5.93
N GLU A 55 1.45 -7.71 6.71
CA GLU A 55 0.49 -8.79 6.94
C GLU A 55 -0.21 -9.21 5.65
N LEU A 56 -0.61 -8.26 4.80
CA LEU A 56 -1.21 -8.54 3.50
C LEU A 56 -0.25 -9.34 2.60
N TYR A 57 0.98 -8.86 2.43
CA TYR A 57 1.99 -9.52 1.61
C TYR A 57 2.31 -10.92 2.13
N TYR A 58 2.45 -11.07 3.44
CA TYR A 58 2.72 -12.36 4.07
C TYR A 58 1.57 -13.36 3.82
N ASN A 59 0.31 -12.94 3.97
CA ASN A 59 -0.83 -13.81 3.73
C ASN A 59 -1.00 -14.18 2.25
N ILE A 60 -0.66 -13.29 1.31
CA ILE A 60 -0.61 -13.62 -0.11
C ILE A 60 0.48 -14.66 -0.38
N ALA A 61 1.70 -14.42 0.11
CA ALA A 61 2.85 -15.32 -0.08
C ALA A 61 2.60 -16.72 0.48
N LYS A 62 1.95 -16.83 1.65
CA LYS A 62 1.55 -18.13 2.23
C LYS A 62 0.59 -18.93 1.35
N ARG A 63 -0.15 -18.27 0.45
CA ARG A 63 -1.16 -18.90 -0.40
C ARG A 63 -0.67 -19.11 -1.82
N SER A 64 0.28 -18.30 -2.30
CA SER A 64 0.89 -18.44 -3.62
C SER A 64 2.24 -17.71 -3.69
N GLY A 65 3.25 -18.37 -4.26
CA GLY A 65 4.56 -17.77 -4.57
C GLY A 65 4.61 -16.97 -5.88
N VAL A 66 3.47 -16.85 -6.59
CA VAL A 66 3.38 -16.15 -7.91
C VAL A 66 2.27 -15.10 -7.94
N LEU A 67 1.69 -14.76 -6.78
CA LEU A 67 0.76 -13.66 -6.64
C LEU A 67 1.36 -12.56 -5.76
N GLY A 68 1.01 -11.32 -6.08
CA GLY A 68 1.39 -10.14 -5.30
C GLY A 68 0.31 -9.07 -5.34
N PHE A 69 0.59 -7.93 -4.69
CA PHE A 69 -0.28 -6.75 -4.73
C PHE A 69 0.57 -5.48 -4.83
N PRO A 70 0.29 -4.55 -5.77
CA PRO A 70 1.11 -3.37 -6.00
C PRO A 70 0.77 -2.25 -5.01
N ALA A 71 1.46 -2.21 -3.87
CA ALA A 71 1.35 -1.13 -2.89
C ALA A 71 2.75 -0.72 -2.35
N GLY A 72 2.79 0.04 -1.25
CA GLY A 72 4.02 0.54 -0.65
C GLY A 72 4.97 -0.54 -0.15
N ASP A 73 6.23 -0.18 0.08
CA ASP A 73 7.30 -1.06 0.56
C ASP A 73 7.39 -1.12 2.10
N CYS A 74 7.05 -0.03 2.80
CA CYS A 74 7.02 0.03 4.26
C CYS A 74 5.96 -0.94 4.84
N HIS A 75 6.42 -2.06 5.40
CA HIS A 75 5.57 -3.15 5.86
C HIS A 75 4.58 -2.76 6.96
N SER A 76 4.88 -1.76 7.80
CA SER A 76 4.01 -1.32 8.89
C SER A 76 2.92 -0.33 8.47
N VAL A 77 2.89 0.11 7.21
CA VAL A 77 1.82 1.01 6.75
C VAL A 77 0.50 0.27 6.70
N GLY A 78 -0.54 0.88 7.25
CA GLY A 78 -1.90 0.32 7.27
C GLY A 78 -2.63 0.52 5.95
N VAL A 79 -3.31 -0.54 5.50
CA VAL A 79 -4.01 -0.57 4.21
C VAL A 79 -5.19 0.41 4.14
N GLY A 80 -5.84 0.70 5.27
CA GLY A 80 -6.99 1.59 5.35
C GLY A 80 -6.70 2.99 4.82
N GLY A 81 -5.53 3.55 5.16
CA GLY A 81 -5.08 4.86 4.67
C GLY A 81 -4.36 4.79 3.33
N GLN A 82 -3.44 3.84 3.17
CA GLN A 82 -2.57 3.73 1.98
C GLN A 82 -3.37 3.63 0.68
N PHE A 83 -4.40 2.78 0.68
CA PHE A 83 -5.21 2.54 -0.52
C PHE A 83 -6.13 3.72 -0.82
N GLY A 84 -6.66 4.36 0.23
CA GLY A 84 -7.49 5.55 0.12
C GLY A 84 -6.75 6.77 -0.43
N GLY A 85 -5.43 6.82 -0.29
CA GLY A 85 -4.53 7.85 -0.85
C GLY A 85 -3.81 7.44 -2.13
N GLY A 86 -4.11 6.27 -2.70
CA GLY A 86 -3.53 5.78 -3.95
C GLY A 86 -2.60 4.58 -3.76
N GLY A 87 -1.50 4.76 -3.04
CA GLY A 87 -0.55 3.70 -2.69
C GLY A 87 0.45 3.36 -3.81
N TYR A 88 1.62 4.01 -3.77
CA TYR A 88 2.72 3.83 -4.72
C TYR A 88 3.79 2.87 -4.19
N GLY A 89 4.43 2.09 -5.07
CA GLY A 89 5.59 1.26 -4.73
C GLY A 89 6.31 0.68 -5.95
N PHE A 90 7.20 -0.30 -5.73
CA PHE A 90 8.07 -0.85 -6.78
C PHE A 90 7.32 -1.50 -7.95
N LEU A 91 6.13 -2.04 -7.70
CA LEU A 91 5.29 -2.68 -8.71
C LEU A 91 4.47 -1.69 -9.55
N THR A 92 4.44 -0.40 -9.20
CA THR A 92 3.54 0.58 -9.80
C THR A 92 3.75 0.76 -11.31
N ARG A 93 5.00 0.73 -11.78
CA ARG A 93 5.29 0.86 -13.22
C ARG A 93 4.66 -0.25 -14.08
N LYS A 94 4.37 -1.41 -13.50
CA LYS A 94 3.82 -2.56 -14.22
C LYS A 94 2.30 -2.72 -14.02
N TYR A 95 1.78 -2.39 -12.85
CA TYR A 95 0.40 -2.69 -12.48
C TYR A 95 -0.43 -1.49 -12.02
N GLY A 96 0.12 -0.27 -12.04
CA GLY A 96 -0.53 0.91 -11.46
C GLY A 96 -0.40 0.96 -9.94
N ILE A 97 -1.05 1.94 -9.32
CA ILE A 97 -1.06 2.11 -7.86
C ILE A 97 -2.01 1.11 -7.19
N ALA A 98 -1.98 1.03 -5.86
CA ALA A 98 -2.86 0.12 -5.11
C ALA A 98 -4.34 0.38 -5.43
N ALA A 99 -4.73 1.65 -5.52
CA ALA A 99 -6.08 2.09 -5.85
C ALA A 99 -6.60 1.60 -7.22
N ASP A 100 -5.72 1.43 -8.22
CA ASP A 100 -6.07 0.90 -9.54
C ASP A 100 -6.46 -0.59 -9.49
N ASN A 101 -6.10 -1.26 -8.39
CA ASN A 101 -6.26 -2.70 -8.18
C ASN A 101 -7.31 -3.03 -7.12
N ILE A 102 -8.19 -2.09 -6.80
CA ILE A 102 -9.33 -2.30 -5.90
C ILE A 102 -10.56 -2.69 -6.72
N LEU A 103 -11.19 -3.81 -6.34
CA LEU A 103 -12.39 -4.35 -6.97
C LEU A 103 -13.67 -3.90 -6.27
N ASP A 104 -13.61 -3.74 -4.95
CA ASP A 104 -14.73 -3.45 -4.05
C ASP A 104 -14.22 -2.87 -2.72
N ALA A 105 -15.12 -2.35 -1.88
CA ALA A 105 -14.82 -1.84 -0.55
C ALA A 105 -16.04 -1.95 0.35
N GLN A 106 -15.82 -2.08 1.66
CA GLN A 106 -16.85 -1.90 2.67
C GLN A 106 -16.61 -0.55 3.36
N LEU A 107 -17.52 0.40 3.18
CA LEU A 107 -17.47 1.76 3.71
C LEU A 107 -18.59 1.96 4.74
N ILE A 108 -18.28 2.56 5.88
CA ILE A 108 -19.26 3.03 6.86
C ILE A 108 -19.53 4.51 6.61
N ASP A 109 -20.77 4.86 6.31
CA ASP A 109 -21.20 6.25 6.07
C ASP A 109 -21.43 7.05 7.37
N ALA A 110 -21.88 8.30 7.25
CA ALA A 110 -22.12 9.18 8.40
C ALA A 110 -23.32 8.72 9.25
N GLU A 111 -24.25 7.96 8.66
CA GLU A 111 -25.41 7.36 9.28
C GLU A 111 -25.11 6.00 9.94
N GLY A 112 -23.86 5.50 9.82
CA GLY A 112 -23.42 4.24 10.40
C GLY A 112 -23.82 3.00 9.58
N ARG A 113 -24.24 3.17 8.32
CA ARG A 113 -24.59 2.09 7.41
C ARG A 113 -23.35 1.58 6.68
N ILE A 114 -23.33 0.28 6.42
CA ILE A 114 -22.25 -0.36 5.68
C ILE A 114 -22.65 -0.45 4.21
N HIS A 115 -21.82 0.12 3.35
CA HIS A 115 -21.97 0.06 1.91
C HIS A 115 -20.86 -0.76 1.28
N ASP A 116 -21.23 -1.66 0.37
CA ASP A 116 -20.36 -2.20 -0.65
C ASP A 116 -20.30 -1.27 -1.88
N ARG A 117 -19.48 -1.59 -2.89
CA ARG A 117 -19.38 -0.80 -4.13
C ARG A 117 -20.75 -0.53 -4.76
N LYS A 118 -21.61 -1.55 -4.83
CA LYS A 118 -22.93 -1.44 -5.48
C LYS A 118 -23.82 -0.44 -4.74
N SER A 119 -23.83 -0.51 -3.42
CA SER A 119 -24.70 0.31 -2.57
C SER A 119 -24.13 1.71 -2.27
N MET A 120 -22.82 1.93 -2.36
CA MET A 120 -22.24 3.29 -2.29
C MET A 120 -22.32 4.05 -3.62
N GLY A 121 -22.46 3.32 -4.73
CA GLY A 121 -22.45 3.89 -6.08
C GLY A 121 -21.03 4.16 -6.61
N GLU A 122 -20.91 4.29 -7.92
CA GLU A 122 -19.60 4.40 -8.59
C GLU A 122 -18.87 5.72 -8.29
N ASP A 123 -19.58 6.81 -8.00
CA ASP A 123 -18.98 8.11 -7.68
C ASP A 123 -18.22 8.06 -6.35
N VAL A 124 -18.85 7.49 -5.31
CA VAL A 124 -18.19 7.30 -4.00
C VAL A 124 -17.08 6.26 -4.12
N PHE A 125 -17.33 5.16 -4.84
CA PHE A 125 -16.31 4.14 -5.08
C PHE A 125 -15.09 4.68 -5.85
N TRP A 126 -15.27 5.64 -6.76
CA TRP A 126 -14.18 6.38 -7.38
C TRP A 126 -13.46 7.27 -6.37
N ALA A 127 -14.20 8.06 -5.60
CA ALA A 127 -13.64 9.06 -4.68
C ALA A 127 -12.76 8.44 -3.58
N ILE A 128 -13.16 7.29 -3.03
CA ILE A 128 -12.39 6.63 -1.97
C ILE A 128 -11.08 5.98 -2.48
N ARG A 129 -10.86 5.87 -3.80
CA ARG A 129 -9.69 5.23 -4.40
C ARG A 129 -8.63 6.24 -4.83
N GLY A 130 -8.16 7.05 -3.87
CA GLY A 130 -7.11 8.06 -4.08
C GLY A 130 -7.47 9.46 -3.60
N GLY A 131 -8.76 9.75 -3.39
CA GLY A 131 -9.25 11.06 -2.91
C GLY A 131 -9.16 11.25 -1.39
N GLY A 132 -8.57 10.30 -0.65
CA GLY A 132 -8.56 10.30 0.81
C GLY A 132 -9.89 9.79 1.37
N ALA A 133 -10.05 8.47 1.45
CA ALA A 133 -11.29 7.80 1.86
C ALA A 133 -11.88 8.31 3.19
N ALA A 134 -11.04 8.78 4.13
CA ALA A 134 -11.48 9.33 5.42
C ALA A 134 -12.39 10.57 5.29
N SER A 135 -12.42 11.24 4.14
CA SER A 135 -13.35 12.34 3.84
C SER A 135 -14.77 11.87 3.54
N PHE A 136 -14.95 10.59 3.20
CA PHE A 136 -16.21 10.01 2.72
C PHE A 136 -16.82 9.00 3.69
N GLY A 137 -16.08 8.60 4.73
CA GLY A 137 -16.52 7.66 5.76
C GLY A 137 -15.37 6.86 6.35
N ILE A 138 -15.70 5.74 7.00
CA ILE A 138 -14.71 4.82 7.58
C ILE A 138 -14.63 3.57 6.72
N ILE A 139 -13.48 3.31 6.13
CA ILE A 139 -13.27 2.03 5.45
C ILE A 139 -13.19 0.92 6.48
N PHE A 140 -14.04 -0.09 6.32
CA PHE A 140 -14.00 -1.33 7.08
C PHE A 140 -13.09 -2.36 6.41
N ALA A 141 -13.23 -2.55 5.09
CA ALA A 141 -12.42 -3.49 4.33
C ALA A 141 -12.29 -3.11 2.84
N TRP A 142 -11.26 -3.62 2.18
CA TRP A 142 -11.02 -3.52 0.75
C TRP A 142 -11.05 -4.90 0.10
N LYS A 143 -11.60 -5.00 -1.12
CA LYS A 143 -11.43 -6.15 -1.99
C LYS A 143 -10.41 -5.82 -3.08
N LEU A 144 -9.38 -6.64 -3.16
CA LEU A 144 -8.21 -6.41 -4.01
C LEU A 144 -8.21 -7.37 -5.19
N ARG A 145 -7.68 -6.92 -6.32
CA ARG A 145 -7.22 -7.75 -7.43
C ARG A 145 -5.74 -8.06 -7.19
N LEU A 146 -5.42 -9.33 -7.00
CA LEU A 146 -4.05 -9.80 -6.94
C LEU A 146 -3.47 -9.89 -8.34
N VAL A 147 -2.18 -9.60 -8.46
CA VAL A 147 -1.46 -9.57 -9.74
C VAL A 147 -0.47 -10.72 -9.83
N ASP A 148 -0.27 -11.24 -11.04
CA ASP A 148 0.74 -12.27 -11.28
C ASP A 148 2.14 -11.68 -11.17
N VAL A 149 3.00 -12.28 -10.36
CA VAL A 149 4.43 -11.92 -10.22
C VAL A 149 5.30 -13.12 -10.57
N PRO A 150 6.50 -12.92 -11.14
CA PRO A 150 7.41 -14.03 -11.39
C PRO A 150 7.86 -14.65 -10.07
N SER A 151 8.07 -15.97 -10.05
CA SER A 151 8.54 -16.69 -8.86
C SER A 151 9.95 -16.27 -8.40
N LYS A 152 10.68 -15.56 -9.25
CA LYS A 152 12.00 -14.98 -8.97
C LYS A 152 12.01 -13.52 -9.41
N VAL A 153 12.45 -12.65 -8.51
CA VAL A 153 12.68 -11.23 -8.79
C VAL A 153 14.16 -10.92 -8.52
N THR A 154 14.73 -9.99 -9.28
CA THR A 154 16.11 -9.53 -9.09
C THR A 154 16.09 -8.11 -8.56
N VAL A 155 16.76 -7.90 -7.43
CA VAL A 155 16.99 -6.60 -6.81
C VAL A 155 18.48 -6.34 -6.73
N PHE A 156 18.87 -5.10 -7.02
CA PHE A 156 20.26 -4.65 -6.86
C PHE A 156 20.27 -3.29 -6.16
N GLU A 157 21.26 -3.12 -5.30
CA GLU A 157 21.56 -1.85 -4.63
C GLU A 157 22.95 -1.41 -5.09
N VAL A 158 23.07 -0.15 -5.49
CA VAL A 158 24.28 0.38 -6.11
C VAL A 158 24.57 1.75 -5.51
N ASP A 159 25.56 1.79 -4.62
CA ASP A 159 26.06 3.04 -4.06
C ASP A 159 27.03 3.74 -5.02
N ARG A 160 26.87 5.06 -5.13
CA ARG A 160 27.74 5.93 -5.93
C ARG A 160 28.19 7.11 -5.10
N ASN A 161 29.49 7.27 -4.93
CA ASN A 161 30.06 8.43 -4.27
C ASN A 161 30.25 9.57 -5.29
N PHE A 162 29.43 10.62 -5.19
CA PHE A 162 29.46 11.76 -6.11
C PHE A 162 30.78 12.54 -6.05
N SER A 163 31.47 12.61 -4.91
CA SER A 163 32.74 13.34 -4.78
C SER A 163 33.88 12.69 -5.58
N ARG A 164 33.83 11.36 -5.77
CA ARG A 164 34.74 10.62 -6.67
C ARG A 164 34.33 10.66 -8.14
N THR A 165 33.09 11.04 -8.45
CA THR A 165 32.56 10.99 -9.83
C THR A 165 32.93 12.24 -10.64
N LYS A 166 33.14 13.40 -10.00
CA LYS A 166 33.65 14.61 -10.66
C LYS A 166 35.10 14.50 -11.18
N GLN A 167 35.85 13.47 -10.77
CA GLN A 167 37.21 13.23 -11.26
C GLN A 167 37.29 12.32 -12.50
N ARG A 168 36.16 11.81 -13.01
CA ARG A 168 36.16 11.03 -14.26
C ARG A 168 35.11 11.54 -15.22
N ASN A 169 35.56 12.38 -16.16
CA ASN A 169 34.86 12.62 -17.43
C ASN A 169 34.73 11.28 -18.17
N TYR A 170 33.62 10.57 -17.99
CA TYR A 170 33.30 9.42 -18.84
C TYR A 170 32.63 9.91 -20.11
N PHE A 171 33.46 10.22 -21.11
CA PHE A 171 33.12 9.87 -22.48
C PHE A 171 32.94 8.35 -22.55
N ILE A 172 31.93 7.90 -23.30
CA ILE A 172 31.67 6.48 -23.55
C ILE A 172 32.82 5.93 -24.39
N GLY A 173 33.75 5.23 -23.75
CA GLY A 173 34.86 4.56 -24.41
C GLY A 173 36.03 4.33 -23.47
N GLY A 174 36.11 3.14 -22.87
CA GLY A 174 37.31 2.71 -22.16
C GLY A 174 37.05 1.87 -20.92
N ASN A 175 37.43 0.59 -21.01
CA ASN A 175 37.59 -0.35 -19.91
C ASN A 175 38.13 0.32 -18.65
N THR A 176 37.39 0.23 -17.54
CA THR A 176 37.95 0.45 -16.21
C THR A 176 37.13 -0.33 -15.19
N GLU A 177 37.85 -1.10 -14.38
CA GLU A 177 37.33 -1.95 -13.32
C GLU A 177 36.34 -1.22 -12.41
N LEU A 178 35.14 -1.76 -12.38
CA LEU A 178 34.11 -1.42 -11.43
C LEU A 178 34.50 -2.05 -10.09
N THR A 179 35.01 -1.25 -9.15
CA THR A 179 34.90 -1.59 -7.72
C THR A 179 33.42 -1.49 -7.34
N LYS A 180 32.68 -2.55 -7.67
CA LYS A 180 31.26 -2.76 -7.39
C LYS A 180 31.16 -3.60 -6.13
N SER A 181 30.73 -3.02 -5.01
CA SER A 181 29.95 -3.82 -4.05
C SER A 181 28.54 -3.94 -4.60
N MET A 182 28.36 -4.79 -5.62
CA MET A 182 27.03 -5.14 -6.11
C MET A 182 26.50 -6.25 -5.19
N ARG A 183 25.58 -5.91 -4.28
CA ARG A 183 24.83 -6.94 -3.53
C ARG A 183 23.64 -7.38 -4.36
N ILE A 184 23.73 -8.58 -4.93
CA ILE A 184 22.58 -9.26 -5.53
C ILE A 184 21.91 -10.03 -4.39
N TYR A 185 20.73 -9.57 -3.97
CA TYR A 185 19.91 -10.33 -3.04
C TYR A 185 19.08 -11.33 -3.84
N HIS A 186 19.28 -12.62 -3.54
CA HIS A 186 18.42 -13.68 -4.03
C HIS A 186 17.39 -13.96 -2.94
N SER A 187 16.09 -13.81 -3.24
CA SER A 187 15.07 -14.42 -2.38
C SER A 187 15.20 -15.93 -2.54
N THR A 188 15.58 -16.61 -1.45
CA THR A 188 15.55 -18.07 -1.39
C THR A 188 14.11 -18.52 -1.09
N PRO A 189 13.68 -19.67 -1.65
CA PRO A 189 12.30 -20.15 -1.57
C PRO A 189 11.82 -20.45 -0.15
#